data_AF-A0A7Y5YJ33-F1
#
_entry.id   AF-A0A7Y5YJ33-F1
#
_cell.length_a   1.000
_cell.length_b   1.000
_cell.length_c   1.000
_cell.angle_alpha   90.00
_cell.angle_beta   90.00
_cell.angle_gamma   90.00
#
_symmetry.space_group_name_H-M   'P 1'
#
loop_
_entity.id
_entity.type
_entity.pdbx_description
1 polymer ?
#
loop_
_entity_poly.entity_id
_entity_poly.type
_entity_poly.pdbx_seq_one_letter_code
_entity_poly.pdbx_strand_id
1 'polypeptide(L)' 'MTNEFSEEQASVLIGTAEKMIEIWNRLPPEKQAALLARFGSQENALAALVTTQLVAPEKP' A
#
# COMPACT_ATOMS: atom_id res chain seq x y z
N MET A 1 21.93 17.04 14.99
CA MET A 1 20.63 16.33 14.90
C MET A 1 20.96 14.93 14.43
N THR A 2 20.96 13.95 15.33
CA THR A 2 21.09 12.55 14.93
C THR A 2 19.81 12.19 14.20
N ASN A 3 19.92 12.03 12.89
CA ASN A 3 18.84 11.62 12.00
C ASN A 3 18.69 10.09 12.10
N GLU A 4 18.64 9.57 13.33
CA GLU A 4 18.59 8.14 13.59
C GLU A 4 17.14 7.68 13.43
N PHE A 5 16.92 6.96 12.35
CA PHE A 5 15.71 6.19 12.11
C PHE A 5 15.51 5.23 13.29
N SER A 6 14.49 5.47 14.11
CA SER A 6 14.29 4.73 15.35
C SER A 6 13.65 3.35 15.07
N GLU A 7 13.85 2.38 15.97
CA GLU A 7 13.26 1.03 15.84
C GLU A 7 11.73 1.06 15.76
N GLU A 8 11.10 2.01 16.44
CA GLU A 8 9.66 2.29 16.35
C GLU A 8 9.25 2.74 14.94
N GLN A 9 10.04 3.61 14.28
CA GLN A 9 9.80 4.03 12.89
C GLN A 9 10.00 2.86 11.93
N ALA A 10 11.02 2.04 12.16
CA ALA A 10 11.26 0.80 11.43
C ALA A 10 10.06 -0.15 11.52
N SER A 11 9.58 -0.39 12.74
CA SER A 11 8.46 -1.29 13.02
C SER A 11 7.16 -0.81 12.36
N VAL A 12 6.90 0.51 12.40
CA VAL A 12 5.72 1.09 11.73
C VAL A 12 5.81 0.96 10.21
N LEU A 13 6.97 1.22 9.61
CA LEU A 13 7.15 1.07 8.16
C LEU A 13 7.01 -0.41 7.72
N ILE A 14 7.60 -1.33 8.48
CA ILE A 14 7.49 -2.78 8.21
C ILE A 14 6.04 -3.21 8.30
N GLY A 15 5.33 -2.89 9.40
CA GLY A 15 3.92 -3.25 9.54
C GLY A 15 3.02 -2.62 8.47
N THR A 16 3.38 -1.43 7.99
CA THR A 16 2.68 -0.79 6.87
C THR A 16 2.92 -1.54 5.56
N ALA A 17 4.17 -1.92 5.27
CA ALA A 17 4.52 -2.69 4.08
C ALA A 17 3.85 -4.08 4.09
N GLU A 18 3.84 -4.77 5.24
CA GLU A 18 3.15 -6.05 5.41
C GLU A 18 1.65 -5.93 5.11
N LYS A 19 1.00 -4.88 5.62
CA LYS A 19 -0.42 -4.62 5.36
C LYS A 19 -0.70 -4.32 3.89
N MET A 20 0.20 -3.58 3.22
CA MET A 20 0.09 -3.34 1.77
C MET A 20 0.20 -4.64 0.98
N ILE A 21 1.14 -5.53 1.33
CA ILE A 21 1.29 -6.85 0.71
C ILE A 21 0.05 -7.72 0.97
N GLU A 22 -0.51 -7.69 2.17
CA GLU A 22 -1.74 -8.41 2.50
C GLU A 22 -2.92 -7.94 1.64
N ILE A 23 -3.10 -6.62 1.50
CA ILE A 23 -4.12 -6.04 0.63
C ILE A 23 -3.89 -6.48 -0.82
N TRP A 24 -2.65 -6.45 -1.31
CA TRP A 24 -2.30 -6.92 -2.64
C TRP A 24 -2.71 -8.38 -2.85
N ASN A 25 -2.31 -9.26 -1.95
CA ASN A 25 -2.56 -10.70 -2.04
C ASN A 25 -4.05 -11.06 -1.94
N ARG A 26 -4.86 -10.23 -1.28
CA ARG A 26 -6.32 -10.38 -1.22
C ARG A 26 -7.01 -9.95 -2.53
N LEU A 27 -6.35 -9.19 -3.40
CA LEU A 27 -6.93 -8.81 -4.68
C LEU A 27 -6.93 -9.99 -5.66
N PRO A 28 -8.02 -10.17 -6.44
CA PRO A 28 -8.03 -11.14 -7.52
C PRO A 28 -6.99 -10.77 -8.59
N PRO A 29 -6.42 -11.77 -9.30
CA PRO A 29 -5.34 -11.56 -10.27
C PRO A 29 -5.70 -10.55 -11.36
N GLU A 30 -6.97 -10.51 -11.76
CA GLU A 30 -7.49 -9.59 -12.77
C GLU A 30 -7.37 -8.13 -12.33
N LYS A 31 -7.62 -7.85 -11.05
CA LYS A 31 -7.45 -6.50 -10.48
C LYS A 31 -5.99 -6.14 -10.30
N GLN A 32 -5.16 -7.09 -9.88
CA GLN A 32 -3.71 -6.88 -9.81
C GLN A 32 -3.14 -6.53 -11.20
N ALA A 33 -3.52 -7.27 -12.23
CA ALA A 33 -3.11 -7.03 -13.61
C ALA A 33 -3.59 -5.66 -14.12
N ALA A 34 -4.84 -5.28 -13.85
CA ALA A 34 -5.37 -3.97 -14.22
C ALA A 34 -4.63 -2.82 -13.50
N LEU A 35 -4.30 -3.00 -12.22
CA LEU A 35 -3.53 -2.02 -11.45
C LEU A 35 -2.10 -1.92 -11.96
N LEU A 36 -1.43 -3.04 -12.23
CA LEU A 36 -0.09 -3.05 -12.82
C LEU A 36 -0.07 -2.41 -14.21
N ALA A 37 -1.08 -2.67 -15.05
CA ALA A 37 -1.20 -2.03 -16.36
C ALA A 37 -1.44 -0.52 -16.26
N ARG A 38 -2.07 -0.04 -15.19
CA ARG A 38 -2.38 1.39 -15.00
C ARG A 38 -1.26 2.17 -14.31
N PHE A 39 -0.56 1.54 -13.37
CA PHE A 39 0.40 2.20 -12.48
C PHE A 39 1.86 1.76 -12.69
N GLY A 40 2.09 0.73 -13.50
CA GLY A 40 3.41 0.29 -13.97
C GLY A 40 4.23 -0.53 -12.96
N SER A 41 4.11 -0.24 -11.67
CA SER A 41 4.75 -0.98 -10.59
C SER A 41 3.75 -1.38 -9.51
N GLN A 42 4.09 -2.42 -8.75
CA GLN A 42 3.29 -2.87 -7.62
C GLN A 42 3.19 -1.79 -6.52
N GLU A 43 4.27 -1.05 -6.27
CA GLU A 43 4.28 0.06 -5.30
C GLU A 43 3.33 1.19 -5.70
N ASN A 44 3.33 1.59 -6.97
CA ASN A 44 2.43 2.64 -7.46
C ASN A 44 0.97 2.16 -7.45
N ALA A 45 0.74 0.91 -7.82
CA ALA A 45 -0.57 0.27 -7.74
C ALA A 45 -1.10 0.22 -6.31
N LEU A 46 -0.26 -0.12 -5.34
CA LEU A 46 -0.59 -0.13 -3.93
C LEU A 46 -0.82 1.28 -3.38
N ALA A 47 0.03 2.24 -3.73
CA ALA A 47 -0.14 3.64 -3.34
C ALA A 47 -1.47 4.19 -3.86
N ALA A 48 -1.82 3.90 -5.11
CA ALA A 48 -3.10 4.30 -5.70
C ALA A 48 -4.30 3.61 -5.04
N LEU A 49 -4.19 2.31 -4.72
CA LEU A 49 -5.24 1.55 -4.05
C LEU A 49 -5.48 2.05 -2.63
N VAL A 50 -4.42 2.26 -1.85
CA VAL A 50 -4.49 2.80 -0.49
C VAL A 50 -5.04 4.22 -0.51
N THR A 51 -4.58 5.07 -1.43
CA THR A 51 -5.12 6.42 -1.60
C THR A 51 -6.59 6.39 -1.98
N THR A 52 -6.99 5.49 -2.88
CA THR A 52 -8.41 5.30 -3.23
C THR A 52 -9.22 4.86 -2.01
N GLN A 53 -8.68 4.01 -1.14
CA GLN A 53 -9.36 3.59 0.08
C GLN A 53 -9.44 4.69 1.15
N LEU A 54 -8.45 5.59 1.20
CA LEU A 54 -8.40 6.76 2.10
C LEU A 54 -9.30 7.91 1.62
N VAL A 55 -9.43 8.08 0.31
CA VAL A 55 -10.25 9.13 -0.32
C VAL A 55 -11.66 8.64 -0.66
N ALA A 56 -11.88 7.32 -0.70
CA ALA A 56 -13.21 6.76 -0.81
C ALA A 56 -14.02 7.19 0.43
N PRO A 57 -15.21 7.79 0.22
CA PRO A 57 -16.07 8.14 1.34
C PRO A 57 -16.35 6.88 2.15
N GLU A 58 -16.19 6.97 3.47
CA GLU A 58 -16.70 5.95 4.38
C GLU A 58 -18.15 5.70 3.98
N LYS A 59 -18.42 4.47 3.51
CA LYS A 59 -19.74 4.09 3.05
C LYS A 59 -20.70 4.34 4.24
N PRO A 60 -21.73 5.19 4.09
CA PRO A 60 -22.65 5.49 5.18
C PRO A 60 -23.42 4.24 5.64
#